data_AF-A0A953JPC1-F1
#
_entry.id   AF-A0A953JPC1-F1
#
_cell.length_a   1.000
_cell.length_b   1.000
_cell.length_c   1.000
_cell.angle_alpha   90.00
_cell.angle_beta   90.00
_cell.angle_gamma   90.00
#
_symmetry.space_group_name_H-M   'P 1'
#
loop_
_entity.id
_entity.type
_entity.pdbx_description
1 polymer ?
#
loop_
_entity_poly.entity_id
_entity_poly.type
_entity_poly.pdbx_seq_one_letter_code
_entity_poly.pdbx_strand_id
1 'polypeptide(L)'
;MQRISIILLSMVLSLGATAAVYGQFTISIPKIPKIRKDKPTATSIPSDSDGNSSPSGQLTEEQYDAFNKLVFFTDDPKRDLVLPYMECFDKKHNFPHNQYRYGPTRQFKSNKEKVDTLTNEQAKLAQLERDLRAIGVSESIGIASDASDDLKNPAIWLDIASNRQQYLQCVLADVPKAGECGKLDDVNQVRVDLYKKDLNELLGDAKSFNGDRGWYSPEFREDWFLAAISPSRRQKLATKYGELYPCISGLLDEIQAAAKISLPKYTLYSYNFRNPAHERVIRSAISDLNQAKVFKIGFLESAWLIQKNSIGIPEKRYKHGAIWVKYPNWDHGYCNILWINVVQEYAGGGTWGASYGNFIRNEPAGCPAGK
;
A
#
# COMPACT_ATOMS: atom_id res chain seq x y z
N MET A 1 -16.10 -25.25 -59.32
CA MET A 1 -14.68 -25.48 -59.66
C MET A 1 -13.98 -24.16 -59.37
N GLN A 2 -13.14 -24.00 -58.35
CA GLN A 2 -11.86 -24.68 -58.10
C GLN A 2 -11.54 -24.64 -56.60
N ARG A 3 -11.09 -25.78 -56.07
CA ARG A 3 -10.48 -25.95 -54.73
C ARG A 3 -8.98 -25.72 -54.85
N ILE A 4 -8.36 -24.98 -53.92
CA ILE A 4 -6.93 -25.08 -53.53
C ILE A 4 -6.87 -24.60 -52.07
N SER A 5 -6.90 -25.50 -51.08
CA SER A 5 -5.78 -26.26 -50.49
C SER A 5 -5.05 -25.51 -49.37
N ILE A 6 -5.11 -26.18 -48.21
CA ILE A 6 -4.53 -25.94 -46.91
C ILE A 6 -3.00 -25.87 -46.98
N ILE A 7 -2.40 -24.88 -46.32
CA ILE A 7 -1.07 -25.00 -45.71
C ILE A 7 -1.18 -24.50 -44.26
N LEU A 8 -1.27 -25.46 -43.33
CA LEU A 8 -0.92 -25.27 -41.93
C LEU A 8 0.59 -25.02 -41.86
N LEU A 9 1.00 -23.84 -41.37
CA LEU A 9 2.37 -23.61 -40.95
C LEU A 9 2.37 -23.34 -39.43
N SER A 10 2.66 -24.42 -38.70
CA SER A 10 2.98 -24.42 -37.28
C SER A 10 4.36 -23.78 -37.07
N MET A 11 4.38 -22.50 -36.71
CA MET A 11 5.56 -21.85 -36.13
C MET A 11 5.44 -21.83 -34.62
N VAL A 12 6.11 -22.79 -33.99
CA VAL A 12 6.49 -22.75 -32.57
C VAL A 12 7.60 -21.70 -32.44
N LEU A 13 7.24 -20.48 -32.02
CA LEU A 13 8.21 -19.53 -31.50
C LEU A 13 8.21 -19.60 -29.97
N SER A 14 9.25 -20.24 -29.45
CA SER A 14 9.71 -20.16 -28.07
C SER A 14 10.17 -18.73 -27.76
N LEU A 15 9.27 -17.92 -27.19
CA LEU A 15 9.63 -16.67 -26.52
C LEU A 15 9.62 -16.92 -25.01
N GLY A 16 10.83 -16.96 -24.46
CA GLY A 16 11.06 -17.03 -23.02
C GLY A 16 10.31 -15.92 -22.29
N ALA A 17 9.41 -16.33 -21.41
CA ALA A 17 8.71 -15.45 -20.49
C ALA A 17 9.73 -14.81 -19.54
N THR A 18 10.05 -13.54 -19.77
CA THR A 18 10.47 -12.66 -18.66
C THR A 18 9.21 -12.19 -17.96
N ALA A 19 8.78 -12.99 -16.98
CA ALA A 19 7.74 -12.60 -16.04
C ALA A 19 8.27 -11.39 -15.23
N ALA A 20 7.93 -10.18 -15.68
CA ALA A 20 8.07 -8.99 -14.87
C ALA A 20 7.16 -9.16 -13.65
N VAL A 21 7.77 -9.15 -12.47
CA VAL A 21 7.13 -9.27 -11.16
C VAL A 21 6.04 -8.21 -11.03
N TYR A 22 4.79 -8.62 -11.21
CA TYR A 22 3.62 -7.82 -10.87
C TYR A 22 3.54 -7.77 -9.35
N GLY A 23 3.63 -6.57 -8.77
CA GLY A 23 3.20 -6.30 -7.40
C GLY A 23 1.68 -6.45 -7.29
N GLN A 24 1.18 -7.68 -7.42
CA GLN A 24 -0.09 -8.05 -6.85
C GLN A 24 0.16 -8.22 -5.36
N PHE A 25 -0.48 -7.41 -4.52
CA PHE A 25 -0.77 -7.85 -3.15
C PHE A 25 -1.87 -8.92 -3.23
N THR A 26 -1.55 -10.07 -3.81
CA THR A 26 -2.26 -11.29 -3.48
C THR A 26 -1.86 -11.60 -2.05
N ILE A 27 -2.83 -11.54 -1.14
CA ILE A 27 -2.72 -12.21 0.15
C ILE A 27 -2.73 -13.71 -0.17
N SER A 28 -1.59 -14.22 -0.62
CA SER A 28 -1.33 -15.65 -0.66
C SER A 28 -1.01 -16.04 0.76
N ILE A 29 -2.00 -16.60 1.47
CA ILE A 29 -1.73 -17.42 2.64
C ILE A 29 -0.89 -18.58 2.10
N PRO A 30 0.41 -18.68 2.41
CA PRO A 30 1.23 -19.70 1.80
C PRO A 30 0.73 -21.07 2.30
N LYS A 31 0.33 -21.95 1.38
CA LYS A 31 0.12 -23.37 1.69
C LYS A 31 1.50 -23.96 1.95
N ILE A 32 1.87 -24.11 3.22
CA ILE A 32 3.16 -24.66 3.66
C ILE A 32 2.94 -26.07 4.24
N PRO A 33 3.85 -27.03 3.95
CA PRO A 33 3.56 -28.45 3.97
C PRO A 33 3.41 -29.03 5.38
N LYS A 34 2.65 -30.13 5.50
CA LYS A 34 2.54 -30.93 6.72
C LYS A 34 3.93 -31.40 7.15
N ILE A 35 4.48 -30.80 8.20
CA ILE A 35 5.69 -31.28 8.87
C ILE A 35 5.30 -32.58 9.58
N ARG A 36 5.91 -33.69 9.18
CA ARG A 36 5.82 -34.96 9.91
C ARG A 36 6.38 -34.74 11.31
N LYS A 37 5.61 -35.11 12.34
CA LYS A 37 6.14 -35.31 13.70
C LYS A 37 7.14 -36.47 13.62
N ASP A 38 8.43 -36.17 13.63
CA ASP A 38 9.42 -37.18 13.93
C ASP A 38 9.33 -37.54 15.42
N LYS A 39 9.21 -38.84 15.66
CA LYS A 39 9.11 -39.47 16.98
C LYS A 39 10.50 -39.42 17.64
N PRO A 40 10.68 -38.84 18.84
CA PRO A 40 11.95 -38.92 19.52
C PRO A 40 12.22 -40.36 19.98
N THR A 41 13.37 -40.88 19.58
CA THR A 41 13.95 -42.13 20.05
C THR A 41 14.21 -42.04 21.56
N ALA A 42 13.62 -42.95 22.32
CA ALA A 42 13.87 -43.09 23.75
C ALA A 42 15.33 -43.51 23.98
N THR A 43 16.09 -42.67 24.69
CA THR A 43 17.38 -43.06 25.28
C THR A 43 17.13 -43.21 26.78
N SER A 44 17.20 -44.46 27.26
CA SER A 44 17.10 -44.82 28.67
C SER A 44 18.43 -44.59 29.38
N ILE A 45 18.42 -43.85 30.50
CA ILE A 45 19.46 -43.87 31.54
C ILE A 45 18.73 -43.86 32.91
N PRO A 46 19.20 -44.61 33.92
CA PRO A 46 18.37 -45.17 34.99
C PRO A 46 18.15 -44.26 36.19
N SER A 47 17.11 -44.63 36.94
CA SER A 47 16.68 -44.11 38.23
C SER A 47 17.80 -44.01 39.26
N ASP A 48 17.87 -42.86 39.92
CA ASP A 48 18.13 -42.81 41.35
C ASP A 48 17.02 -41.99 42.01
N SER A 49 16.41 -42.62 43.01
CA SER A 49 15.35 -42.12 43.84
C SER A 49 15.93 -41.19 44.91
N ASP A 50 15.39 -39.97 45.02
CA ASP A 50 15.15 -39.37 46.32
C ASP A 50 13.90 -38.49 46.27
N GLY A 51 13.05 -38.72 47.26
CA GLY A 51 11.68 -38.22 47.30
C GLY A 51 11.61 -36.72 47.55
N ASN A 52 11.01 -36.02 46.60
CA ASN A 52 10.07 -34.95 46.91
C ASN A 52 9.08 -34.86 45.74
N SER A 53 7.91 -35.47 45.90
CA SER A 53 6.85 -35.44 44.89
C SER A 53 6.25 -34.04 44.83
N SER A 54 6.84 -33.16 44.01
CA SER A 54 6.17 -31.95 43.55
C SER A 54 4.85 -32.34 42.86
N PRO A 55 3.76 -31.59 43.06
CA PRO A 55 2.50 -31.87 42.39
C PRO A 55 2.73 -31.81 40.87
N SER A 56 2.30 -32.86 40.17
CA SER A 56 2.33 -32.91 38.71
C SER A 56 1.60 -31.68 38.14
N GLY A 57 2.34 -30.76 37.51
CA GLY A 57 1.79 -29.60 36.82
C GLY A 57 2.31 -28.22 37.26
N GLN A 58 3.16 -28.12 38.29
CA GLN A 58 3.76 -26.85 38.71
C GLN A 58 5.22 -26.72 38.28
N LEU A 59 5.63 -25.52 37.86
CA LEU A 59 7.04 -25.20 37.62
C LEU A 59 7.80 -25.18 38.95
N THR A 60 9.06 -25.60 38.93
CA THR A 60 9.99 -25.31 40.03
C THR A 60 10.23 -23.81 40.15
N GLU A 61 10.70 -23.36 41.32
CA GLU A 61 11.01 -21.95 41.58
C GLU A 61 12.01 -21.38 40.55
N GLU A 62 13.07 -22.14 40.24
CA GLU A 62 14.05 -21.78 39.21
C GLU A 62 13.43 -21.62 37.82
N GLN A 63 12.50 -22.50 37.45
CA GLN A 63 11.81 -22.41 36.18
C GLN A 63 10.83 -21.24 36.12
N TYR A 64 10.17 -20.94 37.25
CA TYR A 64 9.26 -19.79 37.35
C TYR A 64 10.02 -18.47 37.27
N ASP A 65 11.20 -18.38 37.89
CA ASP A 65 12.10 -17.24 37.76
C ASP A 65 12.65 -17.08 36.34
N ALA A 66 13.03 -18.18 35.70
CA ALA A 66 13.45 -18.18 34.29
C ALA A 66 12.31 -17.72 33.37
N PHE A 67 11.07 -18.15 33.64
CA PHE A 67 9.88 -17.69 32.93
C PHE A 67 9.66 -16.18 33.12
N ASN A 68 9.67 -15.70 34.37
CA ASN A 68 9.49 -14.27 34.66
C ASN A 68 10.56 -13.42 33.97
N LYS A 69 11.81 -13.88 34.01
CA LYS A 69 12.92 -13.23 33.31
C LYS A 69 12.76 -13.28 31.78
N LEU A 70 12.13 -14.31 31.22
CA LEU A 70 11.89 -14.40 29.78
C LEU A 70 10.81 -13.42 29.29
N VAL A 71 9.72 -13.27 30.04
CA VAL A 71 8.51 -12.58 29.55
C VAL A 71 8.33 -11.17 30.11
N PHE A 72 8.90 -10.88 31.28
CA PHE A 72 8.80 -9.59 31.97
C PHE A 72 10.13 -8.83 32.05
N PHE A 73 11.14 -9.23 31.28
CA PHE A 73 12.41 -8.49 31.25
C PHE A 73 12.18 -7.02 30.85
N THR A 74 12.72 -6.09 31.63
CA THR A 74 12.49 -4.65 31.50
C THR A 74 12.87 -4.08 30.14
N ASP A 75 13.88 -4.65 29.48
CA ASP A 75 14.41 -4.12 28.21
C ASP A 75 13.71 -4.69 26.96
N ASP A 76 13.01 -5.83 27.09
CA ASP A 76 12.24 -6.46 26.00
C ASP A 76 11.03 -7.23 26.56
N PRO A 77 10.00 -6.51 27.06
CA PRO A 77 8.81 -7.15 27.59
C PRO A 77 8.07 -7.86 26.45
N LYS A 78 8.12 -9.19 26.43
CA LYS A 78 7.43 -10.02 25.42
C LYS A 78 5.90 -9.91 25.50
N ARG A 79 5.38 -9.20 26.50
CA ARG A 79 3.96 -8.87 26.68
C ARG A 79 3.30 -8.30 25.43
N ASP A 80 4.00 -7.44 24.69
CA ASP A 80 3.46 -6.84 23.45
C ASP A 80 3.24 -7.85 22.32
N LEU A 81 3.86 -9.03 22.41
CA LEU A 81 3.64 -10.14 21.47
C LEU A 81 2.34 -10.91 21.76
N VAL A 82 1.89 -10.95 23.02
CA VAL A 82 0.70 -11.74 23.40
C VAL A 82 -0.55 -10.89 23.61
N LEU A 83 -0.40 -9.63 24.04
CA LEU A 83 -1.51 -8.71 24.30
C LEU A 83 -2.54 -8.61 23.16
N PRO A 84 -2.14 -8.52 21.88
CA PRO A 84 -3.10 -8.42 20.78
C PRO A 84 -4.06 -9.62 20.66
N TYR A 85 -3.71 -10.76 21.28
CA TYR A 85 -4.45 -12.02 21.19
C TYR A 85 -5.35 -12.31 22.38
N MET A 86 -5.35 -11.47 23.42
CA MET A 86 -6.06 -11.73 24.69
C MET A 86 -7.57 -11.87 24.53
N GLU A 87 -8.21 -11.02 23.73
CA GLU A 87 -9.65 -11.12 23.48
C GLU A 87 -10.03 -12.44 22.80
N CYS A 88 -9.19 -12.89 21.86
CA CYS A 88 -9.34 -14.19 21.22
C CYS A 88 -9.06 -15.35 22.17
N PHE A 89 -8.10 -15.19 23.09
CA PHE A 89 -7.81 -16.16 24.14
C PHE A 89 -9.01 -16.32 25.08
N ASP A 90 -9.55 -15.21 25.59
CA ASP A 90 -10.74 -15.22 26.44
C ASP A 90 -11.92 -15.88 25.72
N LYS A 91 -12.14 -15.55 24.44
CA LYS A 91 -13.20 -16.17 23.63
C LYS A 91 -13.01 -17.69 23.47
N LYS A 92 -11.79 -18.16 23.25
CA LYS A 92 -11.48 -19.59 23.11
C LYS A 92 -11.76 -20.36 24.41
N HIS A 93 -11.46 -19.75 25.55
CA HIS A 93 -11.60 -20.35 26.88
C HIS A 93 -12.90 -19.98 27.59
N ASN A 94 -13.82 -19.28 26.91
CA ASN A 94 -15.10 -18.83 27.43
C ASN A 94 -14.98 -17.94 28.69
N PHE A 95 -13.99 -17.05 28.70
CA PHE A 95 -13.78 -16.07 29.75
C PHE A 95 -14.39 -14.71 29.38
N PRO A 96 -14.87 -13.94 30.37
CA PRO A 96 -15.21 -12.54 30.15
C PRO A 96 -13.93 -11.74 29.91
N HIS A 97 -13.89 -10.95 28.84
CA HIS A 97 -12.73 -10.11 28.56
C HIS A 97 -12.55 -9.04 29.65
N ASN A 98 -11.37 -9.02 30.27
CA ASN A 98 -11.05 -8.10 31.35
C ASN A 98 -9.68 -7.44 31.11
N GLN A 99 -9.69 -6.21 30.62
CA GLN A 99 -8.47 -5.41 30.40
C GLN A 99 -7.66 -5.15 31.69
N TYR A 100 -8.25 -5.22 32.88
CA TYR A 100 -7.50 -5.06 34.14
C TYR A 100 -6.63 -6.27 34.48
N ARG A 101 -6.92 -7.44 33.88
CA ARG A 101 -6.17 -8.69 34.08
C ARG A 101 -4.89 -8.72 33.25
N TYR A 102 -4.96 -8.25 32.00
CA TYR A 102 -3.82 -8.31 31.07
C TYR A 102 -3.15 -6.94 30.87
N GLY A 103 -3.83 -5.86 31.29
CA GLY A 103 -3.55 -4.45 31.03
C GLY A 103 -3.99 -3.96 29.65
N PRO A 104 -3.59 -2.75 29.24
CA PRO A 104 -4.19 -2.07 28.09
C PRO A 104 -3.90 -2.81 26.78
N THR A 105 -4.92 -2.95 25.95
CA THR A 105 -4.81 -3.52 24.61
C THR A 105 -3.83 -2.69 23.76
N ARG A 106 -2.93 -3.38 23.06
CA ARG A 106 -2.00 -2.73 22.13
C ARG A 106 -2.77 -2.03 21.02
N GLN A 107 -2.55 -0.72 20.90
CA GLN A 107 -3.16 0.12 19.88
C GLN A 107 -2.33 0.08 18.59
N PHE A 108 -3.01 0.01 17.45
CA PHE A 108 -2.40 0.12 16.12
C PHE A 108 -2.93 1.37 15.44
N LYS A 109 -2.09 2.12 14.73
CA LYS A 109 -2.48 3.36 14.04
C LYS A 109 -3.33 3.07 12.80
N SER A 110 -3.29 1.83 12.29
CA SER A 110 -4.13 1.40 11.16
C SER A 110 -4.29 -0.12 11.11
N ASN A 111 -5.31 -0.58 10.38
CA ASN A 111 -5.50 -1.99 10.05
C ASN A 111 -4.32 -2.60 9.28
N LYS A 112 -3.68 -1.83 8.39
CA LYS A 112 -2.47 -2.28 7.68
C LYS A 112 -1.32 -2.49 8.65
N GLU A 113 -1.06 -1.53 9.54
CA GLU A 113 -0.02 -1.67 10.57
C GLU A 113 -0.31 -2.87 11.46
N LYS A 114 -1.58 -3.09 11.85
CA LYS A 114 -2.02 -4.26 12.61
C LYS A 114 -1.67 -5.56 11.89
N VAL A 115 -2.08 -5.72 10.62
CA VAL A 115 -1.77 -6.92 9.83
C VAL A 115 -0.26 -7.11 9.67
N ASP A 116 0.45 -6.10 9.17
CA ASP A 116 1.89 -6.20 8.90
C ASP A 116 2.68 -6.53 10.17
N THR A 117 2.37 -5.85 11.28
CA THR A 117 3.04 -6.07 12.57
C THR A 117 2.78 -7.48 13.10
N LEU A 118 1.50 -7.89 13.19
CA LEU A 118 1.14 -9.19 13.75
C LEU A 118 1.60 -10.36 12.87
N THR A 119 1.66 -10.19 11.55
CA THR A 119 2.23 -11.17 10.62
C THR A 119 3.75 -11.28 10.81
N ASN A 120 4.47 -10.17 10.90
CA ASN A 120 5.93 -10.18 11.10
C ASN A 120 6.33 -10.75 12.47
N GLU A 121 5.51 -10.53 13.51
CA GLU A 121 5.75 -11.02 14.87
C GLU A 121 5.49 -12.53 15.04
N GLN A 122 4.92 -13.22 14.03
CA GLN A 122 4.71 -14.68 14.09
C GLN A 122 6.00 -15.47 14.29
N ALA A 123 7.12 -15.00 13.74
CA ALA A 123 8.43 -15.62 13.95
C ALA A 123 8.90 -15.48 15.41
N LYS A 124 8.61 -14.34 16.05
CA LYS A 124 8.93 -14.10 17.47
C LYS A 124 8.08 -14.97 18.39
N LEU A 125 6.78 -15.14 18.09
CA LEU A 125 5.92 -16.09 18.81
C LEU A 125 6.40 -17.54 18.68
N ALA A 126 6.87 -17.94 17.50
CA ALA A 126 7.46 -19.26 17.31
C ALA A 126 8.76 -19.46 18.11
N GLN A 127 9.57 -18.40 18.26
CA GLN A 127 10.75 -18.45 19.14
C GLN A 127 10.35 -18.50 20.61
N LEU A 128 9.36 -17.70 21.03
CA LEU A 128 8.83 -17.72 22.38
C LEU A 128 8.31 -19.11 22.78
N GLU A 129 7.61 -19.82 21.87
CA GLU A 129 7.19 -21.20 22.11
C GLU A 129 8.38 -22.11 22.46
N ARG A 130 9.48 -22.01 21.70
CA ARG A 130 10.69 -22.80 21.94
C ARG A 130 11.34 -22.45 23.27
N ASP A 131 11.45 -21.15 23.58
CA ASP A 131 12.05 -20.67 24.83
C ASP A 131 11.25 -21.14 26.05
N LEU A 132 9.90 -21.06 26.00
CA LEU A 132 9.02 -21.53 27.07
C LEU A 132 9.17 -23.04 27.30
N ARG A 133 9.19 -23.83 26.22
CA ARG A 133 9.40 -25.29 26.33
C ARG A 133 10.78 -25.65 26.87
N ALA A 134 11.82 -24.87 26.54
CA ALA A 134 13.17 -25.06 27.07
C ALA A 134 13.24 -24.79 28.59
N ILE A 135 12.39 -23.91 29.12
CA ILE A 135 12.24 -23.65 30.56
C ILE A 135 11.42 -24.77 31.25
N GLY A 136 10.74 -25.64 30.49
CA GLY A 136 9.89 -26.71 31.02
C GLY A 136 8.41 -26.34 31.12
N VAL A 137 7.99 -25.21 30.53
CA VAL A 137 6.58 -24.90 30.37
C VAL A 137 5.96 -25.91 29.40
N SER A 138 4.90 -26.59 29.83
CA SER A 138 4.20 -27.59 29.03
C SER A 138 2.69 -27.52 29.26
N GLU A 139 1.95 -28.27 28.44
CA GLU A 139 0.49 -28.36 28.48
C GLU A 139 -0.05 -28.98 29.78
N SER A 140 0.81 -29.52 30.65
CA SER A 140 0.43 -29.97 32.00
C SER A 140 0.18 -28.81 32.96
N ILE A 141 0.69 -27.61 32.66
CA ILE A 141 0.39 -26.40 33.42
C ILE A 141 -1.01 -25.96 33.00
N GLY A 142 -1.95 -26.02 33.93
CA GLY A 142 -3.36 -25.72 33.66
C GLY A 142 -3.63 -24.23 33.46
N ILE A 143 -4.71 -23.95 32.72
CA ILE A 143 -5.39 -22.65 32.71
C ILE A 143 -6.62 -22.81 33.60
N ALA A 144 -6.77 -21.94 34.59
CA ALA A 144 -7.85 -21.92 35.54
C ALA A 144 -9.20 -21.70 34.82
N SER A 145 -10.20 -22.50 35.16
CA SER A 145 -11.52 -22.45 34.54
C SER A 145 -12.38 -21.28 34.98
N ASP A 146 -11.99 -20.60 36.07
CA ASP A 146 -12.71 -19.48 36.68
C ASP A 146 -12.19 -18.10 36.21
N ALA A 147 -11.27 -18.10 35.25
CA ALA A 147 -10.61 -16.90 34.74
C ALA A 147 -9.84 -16.13 35.84
N SER A 148 -9.32 -16.81 36.86
CA SER A 148 -8.44 -16.18 37.87
C SER A 148 -7.03 -15.90 37.36
N ASP A 149 -6.59 -16.60 36.31
CA ASP A 149 -5.25 -16.44 35.74
C ASP A 149 -5.03 -15.07 35.10
N ASP A 150 -3.81 -14.56 35.20
CA ASP A 150 -3.31 -13.39 34.49
C ASP A 150 -2.04 -13.73 33.71
N LEU A 151 -1.34 -12.72 33.18
CA LEU A 151 -0.09 -12.94 32.44
C LEU A 151 1.03 -13.57 33.30
N LYS A 152 0.86 -13.79 34.60
CA LYS A 152 1.80 -14.57 35.42
C LYS A 152 1.64 -16.08 35.25
N ASN A 153 0.54 -16.56 34.65
CA ASN A 153 0.38 -17.98 34.33
C ASN A 153 1.13 -18.32 33.02
N PRO A 154 2.18 -19.16 33.04
CA PRO A 154 2.94 -19.57 31.86
C PRO A 154 2.11 -20.29 30.78
N ALA A 155 1.01 -20.94 31.16
CA ALA A 155 0.14 -21.68 30.24
C ALA A 155 -0.53 -20.77 29.21
N ILE A 156 -0.87 -19.52 29.58
CA ILE A 156 -1.45 -18.54 28.65
C ILE A 156 -0.48 -18.23 27.52
N TRP A 157 0.79 -18.00 27.86
CA TRP A 157 1.85 -17.70 26.88
C TRP A 157 2.10 -18.88 25.96
N LEU A 158 2.16 -20.09 26.51
CA LEU A 158 2.36 -21.31 25.72
C LEU A 158 1.16 -21.59 24.79
N ASP A 159 -0.08 -21.39 25.25
CA ASP A 159 -1.27 -21.61 24.44
C ASP A 159 -1.30 -20.66 23.24
N ILE A 160 -1.00 -19.38 23.45
CA ILE A 160 -0.96 -18.37 22.38
C ILE A 160 0.18 -18.65 21.40
N ALA A 161 1.39 -18.91 21.91
CA ALA A 161 2.56 -19.14 21.06
C ALA A 161 2.43 -20.43 20.22
N SER A 162 1.91 -21.51 20.83
CA SER A 162 1.69 -22.80 20.16
C SER A 162 0.55 -22.74 19.14
N ASN A 163 -0.49 -21.95 19.41
CA ASN A 163 -1.65 -21.77 18.51
C ASN A 163 -1.61 -20.45 17.73
N ARG A 164 -0.43 -19.85 17.56
CA ARG A 164 -0.23 -18.50 17.00
C ARG A 164 -0.97 -18.24 15.68
N GLN A 165 -1.09 -19.24 14.81
CA GLN A 165 -1.79 -19.11 13.53
C GLN A 165 -3.30 -18.99 13.71
N GLN A 166 -3.89 -19.78 14.60
CA GLN A 166 -5.31 -19.71 14.93
C GLN A 166 -5.65 -18.36 15.58
N TYR A 167 -4.79 -17.91 16.49
CA TYR A 167 -4.94 -16.61 17.14
C TYR A 167 -4.77 -15.44 16.18
N LEU A 168 -3.80 -15.51 15.25
CA LEU A 168 -3.67 -14.53 14.17
C LEU A 168 -4.94 -14.45 13.31
N GLN A 169 -5.51 -15.59 12.93
CA GLN A 169 -6.76 -15.61 12.18
C GLN A 169 -7.91 -14.98 12.96
N CYS A 170 -8.02 -15.24 14.26
CA CYS A 170 -9.04 -14.64 15.10
C CYS A 170 -8.90 -13.11 15.20
N VAL A 171 -7.69 -12.62 15.50
CA VAL A 171 -7.44 -11.17 15.68
C VAL A 171 -7.60 -10.36 14.40
N LEU A 172 -7.38 -11.01 13.25
CA LEU A 172 -7.54 -10.41 11.93
C LEU A 172 -8.92 -10.64 11.32
N ALA A 173 -9.82 -11.39 11.97
CA ALA A 173 -11.13 -11.74 11.41
C ALA A 173 -12.00 -10.51 11.10
N ASP A 174 -11.91 -9.48 11.94
CA ASP A 174 -12.69 -8.25 11.81
C ASP A 174 -11.94 -7.12 11.06
N VAL A 175 -10.73 -7.39 10.55
CA VAL A 175 -9.99 -6.42 9.74
C VAL A 175 -10.55 -6.46 8.31
N PRO A 176 -11.18 -5.38 7.80
CA PRO A 176 -11.69 -5.35 6.44
C PRO A 176 -10.56 -5.55 5.43
N LYS A 177 -10.77 -6.43 4.44
CA LYS A 177 -9.80 -6.60 3.36
C LYS A 177 -9.79 -5.38 2.43
N ALA A 178 -8.79 -5.29 1.57
CA ALA A 178 -8.74 -4.25 0.55
C ALA A 178 -10.01 -4.31 -0.34
N GLY A 179 -10.74 -3.19 -0.43
CA GLY A 179 -12.02 -3.10 -1.15
C GLY A 179 -13.25 -3.52 -0.33
N GLU A 180 -13.07 -4.07 0.87
CA GLU A 180 -14.17 -4.36 1.80
C GLU A 180 -14.34 -3.18 2.77
N CYS A 181 -15.60 -2.80 3.01
CA CYS A 181 -15.94 -1.89 4.08
C CYS A 181 -16.30 -2.70 5.32
N GLY A 182 -15.75 -2.30 6.48
CA GLY A 182 -16.34 -2.69 7.76
C GLY A 182 -17.72 -2.05 7.95
N LYS A 183 -18.33 -2.23 9.12
CA LYS A 183 -19.53 -1.46 9.48
C LYS A 183 -19.19 0.02 9.58
N LEU A 184 -19.91 0.85 8.83
CA LEU A 184 -19.80 2.32 8.88
C LEU A 184 -21.09 2.89 9.48
N ASP A 185 -20.98 4.02 10.16
CA ASP A 185 -22.15 4.86 10.42
C ASP A 185 -22.66 5.54 9.13
N ASP A 186 -23.88 6.06 9.17
CA ASP A 186 -24.55 6.65 8.00
C ASP A 186 -23.74 7.80 7.37
N VAL A 187 -23.06 8.61 8.18
CA VAL A 187 -22.27 9.77 7.70
C VAL A 187 -21.04 9.29 6.94
N ASN A 188 -20.35 8.30 7.48
CA ASN A 188 -19.19 7.68 6.87
C ASN A 188 -19.57 6.86 5.64
N GLN A 189 -20.74 6.24 5.63
CA GLN A 189 -21.28 5.53 4.47
C GLN A 189 -21.50 6.50 3.29
N VAL A 190 -22.22 7.61 3.50
CA VAL A 190 -22.46 8.63 2.45
C VAL A 190 -21.14 9.17 1.89
N ARG A 191 -20.15 9.40 2.76
CA ARG A 191 -18.83 9.88 2.35
C ARG A 191 -18.09 8.86 1.49
N VAL A 192 -18.10 7.58 1.87
CA VAL A 192 -17.51 6.50 1.08
C VAL A 192 -18.20 6.36 -0.28
N ASP A 193 -19.52 6.49 -0.34
CA ASP A 193 -20.28 6.39 -1.59
C ASP A 193 -19.91 7.51 -2.57
N LEU A 194 -19.70 8.73 -2.07
CA LEU A 194 -19.18 9.84 -2.90
C LEU A 194 -17.78 9.53 -3.44
N TYR A 195 -16.87 9.01 -2.60
CA TYR A 195 -15.52 8.63 -3.06
C TYR A 195 -15.56 7.51 -4.08
N LYS A 196 -16.40 6.49 -3.88
CA LYS A 196 -16.58 5.40 -4.84
C LYS A 196 -17.14 5.91 -6.17
N LYS A 197 -18.01 6.92 -6.17
CA LYS A 197 -18.51 7.53 -7.40
C LYS A 197 -17.36 8.16 -8.21
N ASP A 198 -16.57 9.04 -7.59
CA ASP A 198 -15.42 9.69 -8.24
C ASP A 198 -14.41 8.64 -8.76
N LEU A 199 -14.11 7.62 -7.95
CA LEU A 199 -13.17 6.56 -8.32
C LEU A 199 -13.66 5.69 -9.47
N ASN A 200 -14.96 5.39 -9.53
CA ASN A 200 -15.53 4.62 -10.63
C ASN A 200 -15.52 5.43 -11.94
N GLU A 201 -15.77 6.75 -11.89
CA GLU A 201 -15.63 7.63 -13.04
C GLU A 201 -14.17 7.65 -13.54
N LEU A 202 -13.22 7.84 -12.64
CA LEU A 202 -11.79 7.78 -12.94
C LEU A 202 -11.37 6.42 -13.53
N LEU A 203 -11.92 5.32 -13.01
CA LEU A 203 -11.66 3.98 -13.52
C LEU A 203 -12.21 3.80 -14.94
N GLY A 204 -13.42 4.31 -15.21
CA GLY A 204 -14.02 4.32 -16.55
C GLY A 204 -13.17 5.10 -17.55
N ASP A 205 -12.69 6.27 -17.15
CA ASP A 205 -11.76 7.07 -17.94
C ASP A 205 -10.44 6.35 -18.22
N ALA A 206 -9.81 5.79 -17.18
CA ALA A 206 -8.56 5.06 -17.33
C ALA A 206 -8.70 3.83 -18.25
N LYS A 207 -9.84 3.12 -18.19
CA LYS A 207 -10.13 1.95 -19.05
C LYS A 207 -10.44 2.34 -20.49
N SER A 208 -11.15 3.45 -20.71
CA SER A 208 -11.55 3.90 -22.05
C SER A 208 -10.49 4.73 -22.77
N PHE A 209 -9.48 5.22 -22.06
CA PHE A 209 -8.44 6.06 -22.65
C PHE A 209 -7.65 5.33 -23.74
N ASN A 210 -7.68 5.91 -24.94
CA ASN A 210 -7.05 5.38 -26.14
C ASN A 210 -5.93 6.27 -26.71
N GLY A 211 -5.70 7.47 -26.15
CA GLY A 211 -4.70 8.42 -26.61
C GLY A 211 -5.24 9.59 -27.44
N ASP A 212 -6.53 9.59 -27.77
CA ASP A 212 -7.10 10.54 -28.75
C ASP A 212 -7.43 11.93 -28.16
N ARG A 213 -7.43 12.05 -26.82
CA ARG A 213 -7.75 13.30 -26.11
C ARG A 213 -6.53 13.88 -25.39
N GLY A 214 -6.47 15.21 -25.31
CA GLY A 214 -5.34 15.97 -24.74
C GLY A 214 -5.27 16.02 -23.21
N TRP A 215 -5.97 15.12 -22.52
CA TRP A 215 -6.00 15.00 -21.06
C TRP A 215 -6.24 13.54 -20.68
N TYR A 216 -5.60 13.06 -19.62
CA TYR A 216 -5.71 11.65 -19.23
C TYR A 216 -6.87 11.38 -18.28
N SER A 217 -6.93 12.11 -17.17
CA SER A 217 -7.98 12.01 -16.15
C SER A 217 -8.56 13.40 -15.85
N PRO A 218 -9.82 13.50 -15.43
CA PRO A 218 -10.38 14.77 -15.01
C PRO A 218 -9.77 15.20 -13.68
N GLU A 219 -9.82 16.51 -13.42
CA GLU A 219 -9.41 17.08 -12.13
C GLU A 219 -10.53 16.84 -11.11
N PHE A 220 -10.28 15.93 -10.17
CA PHE A 220 -11.15 15.72 -9.01
C PHE A 220 -10.69 16.58 -7.82
N ARG A 221 -11.56 16.76 -6.82
CA ARG A 221 -11.21 17.46 -5.57
C ARG A 221 -10.04 16.82 -4.82
N GLU A 222 -9.93 15.51 -4.91
CA GLU A 222 -8.81 14.74 -4.37
C GLU A 222 -7.99 14.22 -5.54
N ASP A 223 -6.67 14.15 -5.39
CA ASP A 223 -5.78 13.60 -6.41
C ASP A 223 -5.86 12.05 -6.46
N TRP A 224 -7.07 11.49 -6.64
CA TRP A 224 -7.33 10.05 -6.65
C TRP A 224 -6.42 9.31 -7.62
N PHE A 225 -6.16 9.92 -8.78
CA PHE A 225 -5.27 9.34 -9.77
C PHE A 225 -3.83 9.25 -9.28
N LEU A 226 -3.27 10.33 -8.72
CA LEU A 226 -1.94 10.28 -8.11
C LEU A 226 -1.91 9.30 -6.94
N ALA A 227 -2.96 9.25 -6.11
CA ALA A 227 -3.05 8.28 -5.02
C ALA A 227 -3.06 6.83 -5.52
N ALA A 228 -3.62 6.56 -6.71
CA ALA A 228 -3.59 5.23 -7.31
C ALA A 228 -2.18 4.84 -7.79
N ILE A 229 -1.43 5.77 -8.39
CA ILE A 229 -0.16 5.45 -9.05
C ILE A 229 1.11 5.76 -8.23
N SER A 230 1.02 6.60 -7.20
CA SER A 230 2.16 7.02 -6.35
C SER A 230 2.05 6.41 -4.95
N PRO A 231 3.04 5.58 -4.53
CA PRO A 231 3.06 5.00 -3.19
C PRO A 231 2.99 6.01 -2.04
N SER A 232 3.72 7.13 -2.13
CA SER A 232 3.71 8.16 -1.08
C SER A 232 2.37 8.89 -1.01
N ARG A 233 1.72 9.14 -2.16
CA ARG A 233 0.37 9.70 -2.20
C ARG A 233 -0.67 8.73 -1.66
N ARG A 234 -0.55 7.45 -2.03
CA ARG A 234 -1.35 6.33 -1.50
C ARG A 234 -1.26 6.27 0.03
N GLN A 235 -0.06 6.42 0.59
CA GLN A 235 0.17 6.42 2.03
C GLN A 235 -0.45 7.64 2.72
N LYS A 236 -0.26 8.85 2.18
CA LYS A 236 -0.90 10.07 2.70
C LYS A 236 -2.42 9.95 2.72
N LEU A 237 -2.99 9.36 1.67
CA LEU A 237 -4.42 9.07 1.56
C LEU A 237 -4.88 8.10 2.64
N ALA A 238 -4.15 7.00 2.84
CA ALA A 238 -4.45 6.01 3.88
C ALA A 238 -4.43 6.62 5.28
N THR A 239 -3.44 7.48 5.58
CA THR A 239 -3.37 8.19 6.85
C THR A 239 -4.53 9.19 7.02
N LYS A 240 -4.87 9.94 5.96
CA LYS A 240 -5.96 10.94 5.99
C LYS A 240 -7.33 10.31 6.24
N TYR A 241 -7.60 9.14 5.65
CA TYR A 241 -8.93 8.51 5.72
C TYR A 241 -9.05 7.37 6.73
N GLY A 242 -7.94 6.87 7.28
CA GLY A 242 -7.94 5.88 8.35
C GLY A 242 -8.81 4.67 8.04
N GLU A 243 -9.84 4.45 8.84
CA GLU A 243 -10.76 3.31 8.73
C GLU A 243 -11.62 3.31 7.46
N LEU A 244 -11.79 4.46 6.79
CA LEU A 244 -12.52 4.55 5.52
C LEU A 244 -11.65 4.14 4.33
N TYR A 245 -10.32 4.09 4.49
CA TYR A 245 -9.42 3.81 3.38
C TYR A 245 -9.58 2.39 2.77
N PRO A 246 -9.73 1.31 3.56
CA PRO A 246 -9.98 -0.03 3.02
C PRO A 246 -11.18 -0.09 2.06
N CYS A 247 -12.22 0.72 2.29
CA CYS A 247 -13.40 0.79 1.42
C CYS A 247 -13.12 1.23 -0.01
N ILE A 248 -12.04 1.97 -0.23
CA ILE A 248 -11.70 2.57 -1.52
C ILE A 248 -10.37 2.06 -2.08
N SER A 249 -9.56 1.37 -1.28
CA SER A 249 -8.24 0.89 -1.70
C SER A 249 -8.32 -0.07 -2.89
N GLY A 250 -9.30 -0.97 -2.93
CA GLY A 250 -9.50 -1.88 -4.05
C GLY A 250 -9.74 -1.16 -5.39
N LEU A 251 -10.56 -0.10 -5.40
CA LEU A 251 -10.78 0.71 -6.61
C LEU A 251 -9.51 1.42 -7.07
N LEU A 252 -8.71 1.94 -6.13
CA LEU A 252 -7.43 2.55 -6.45
C LEU A 252 -6.45 1.54 -7.07
N ASP A 253 -6.48 0.27 -6.67
CA ASP A 253 -5.68 -0.80 -7.28
C ASP A 253 -6.14 -1.10 -8.72
N GLU A 254 -7.45 -1.13 -8.96
CA GLU A 254 -8.00 -1.27 -10.31
C GLU A 254 -7.63 -0.09 -11.21
N ILE A 255 -7.69 1.14 -10.70
CA ILE A 255 -7.26 2.34 -11.43
C ILE A 255 -5.78 2.25 -11.77
N GLN A 256 -4.93 1.84 -10.82
CA GLN A 256 -3.50 1.67 -11.07
C GLN A 256 -3.24 0.64 -12.18
N ALA A 257 -3.95 -0.49 -12.14
CA ALA A 257 -3.82 -1.54 -13.15
C ALA A 257 -4.28 -1.06 -14.54
N ALA A 258 -5.40 -0.35 -14.62
CA ALA A 258 -5.88 0.25 -15.87
C ALA A 258 -4.88 1.29 -16.40
N ALA A 259 -4.38 2.16 -15.52
CA ALA A 259 -3.42 3.20 -15.89
C ALA A 259 -2.09 2.65 -16.39
N LYS A 260 -1.62 1.53 -15.86
CA LYS A 260 -0.42 0.85 -16.38
C LYS A 260 -0.54 0.52 -17.87
N ILE A 261 -1.75 0.25 -18.36
CA ILE A 261 -2.03 -0.09 -19.76
C ILE A 261 -2.27 1.16 -20.61
N SER A 262 -3.05 2.12 -20.12
CA SER A 262 -3.52 3.25 -20.92
C SER A 262 -2.65 4.50 -20.81
N LEU A 263 -2.04 4.78 -19.66
CA LEU A 263 -1.20 5.97 -19.45
C LEU A 263 0.00 6.05 -20.40
N PRO A 264 0.68 4.95 -20.79
CA PRO A 264 1.73 4.99 -21.81
C PRO A 264 1.30 5.59 -23.16
N LYS A 265 0.00 5.56 -23.48
CA LYS A 265 -0.56 6.15 -24.71
C LYS A 265 -0.69 7.66 -24.60
N TYR A 266 -0.74 8.22 -23.39
CA TYR A 266 -0.82 9.65 -23.15
C TYR A 266 0.58 10.26 -23.28
N THR A 267 0.81 10.99 -24.36
CA THR A 267 2.12 11.57 -24.67
C THR A 267 1.97 12.98 -25.23
N LEU A 268 3.08 13.72 -25.31
CA LEU A 268 3.10 15.07 -25.85
C LEU A 268 3.20 15.09 -27.40
N TYR A 269 2.24 14.47 -28.09
CA TYR A 269 2.28 14.30 -29.55
C TYR A 269 2.01 15.60 -30.33
N SER A 270 1.02 16.40 -29.93
CA SER A 270 0.54 17.57 -30.70
C SER A 270 1.39 18.84 -30.58
N TYR A 271 2.27 18.93 -29.58
CA TYR A 271 3.06 20.14 -29.31
C TYR A 271 4.35 20.15 -30.13
N ASN A 272 4.22 20.33 -31.44
CA ASN A 272 5.32 20.17 -32.40
C ASN A 272 6.00 21.48 -32.79
N PHE A 273 5.41 22.64 -32.48
CA PHE A 273 6.04 23.91 -32.80
C PHE A 273 7.18 24.20 -31.82
N ARG A 274 8.34 24.57 -32.38
CA ARG A 274 9.56 24.89 -31.64
C ARG A 274 9.88 26.36 -31.76
N ASN A 275 10.33 26.97 -30.67
CA ASN A 275 10.80 28.34 -30.65
C ASN A 275 11.82 28.51 -29.52
N PRO A 276 13.13 28.60 -29.83
CA PRO A 276 14.17 28.62 -28.80
C PRO A 276 14.03 29.75 -27.76
N ALA A 277 13.53 30.92 -28.16
CA ALA A 277 13.33 32.02 -27.23
C ALA A 277 12.21 31.71 -26.23
N HIS A 278 11.09 31.18 -26.72
CA HIS A 278 9.96 30.79 -25.88
C HIS A 278 10.26 29.55 -25.03
N GLU A 279 11.02 28.60 -25.56
CA GLU A 279 11.49 27.42 -24.81
C GLU A 279 12.31 27.84 -23.58
N ARG A 280 13.15 28.87 -23.71
CA ARG A 280 13.88 29.44 -22.55
C ARG A 280 12.92 30.03 -21.51
N VAL A 281 11.89 30.76 -21.95
CA VAL A 281 10.89 31.37 -21.05
C VAL A 281 10.14 30.30 -20.24
N ILE A 282 9.67 29.23 -20.87
CA ILE A 282 8.95 28.17 -20.11
C ILE A 282 9.88 27.32 -19.26
N ARG A 283 11.15 27.15 -19.64
CA ARG A 283 12.16 26.51 -18.77
C ARG A 283 12.37 27.32 -17.50
N SER A 284 12.45 28.65 -17.59
CA SER A 284 12.62 29.51 -16.41
C SER A 284 11.41 29.55 -15.48
N ALA A 285 10.23 29.12 -15.95
CA ALA A 285 9.04 29.04 -15.11
C ALA A 285 9.07 27.87 -14.11
N ILE A 286 9.98 26.91 -14.30
CA ILE A 286 10.09 25.70 -13.48
C ILE A 286 11.45 25.68 -12.79
N SER A 287 11.46 26.12 -11.52
CA SER A 287 12.70 26.33 -10.75
C SER A 287 13.59 25.10 -10.59
N ASP A 288 13.00 23.90 -10.56
CA ASP A 288 13.68 22.62 -10.33
C ASP A 288 13.84 21.78 -11.60
N LEU A 289 13.60 22.35 -12.79
CA LEU A 289 13.66 21.61 -14.05
C LEU A 289 15.04 21.03 -14.34
N ASN A 290 16.10 21.61 -13.74
CA ASN A 290 17.46 21.10 -13.82
C ASN A 290 17.63 19.71 -13.19
N GLN A 291 16.73 19.30 -12.30
CA GLN A 291 16.71 17.96 -11.70
C GLN A 291 16.02 16.92 -12.59
N ALA A 292 15.34 17.36 -13.65
CA ALA A 292 14.54 16.52 -14.51
C ALA A 292 15.24 16.19 -15.84
N LYS A 293 14.99 14.98 -16.35
CA LYS A 293 15.27 14.63 -17.74
C LYS A 293 14.18 15.22 -18.62
N VAL A 294 14.52 16.20 -19.46
CA VAL A 294 13.59 16.80 -20.43
C VAL A 294 13.62 16.02 -21.74
N PHE A 295 12.49 15.46 -22.16
CA PHE A 295 12.37 14.72 -23.42
C PHE A 295 11.93 15.60 -24.57
N LYS A 296 10.97 16.49 -24.32
CA LYS A 296 10.40 17.37 -25.33
C LYS A 296 9.95 18.67 -24.70
N ILE A 297 10.15 19.75 -25.44
CA ILE A 297 9.49 21.04 -25.20
C ILE A 297 8.85 21.44 -26.52
N GLY A 298 7.63 21.94 -26.47
CA GLY A 298 6.96 22.44 -27.67
C GLY A 298 5.75 23.28 -27.37
N PHE A 299 5.18 23.82 -28.44
CA PHE A 299 3.99 24.64 -28.43
C PHE A 299 2.91 24.02 -29.31
N LEU A 300 1.65 24.23 -28.94
CA LEU A 300 0.50 23.77 -29.73
C LEU A 300 0.30 24.65 -30.96
N GLU A 301 0.56 25.96 -30.84
CA GLU A 301 0.41 26.91 -31.93
C GLU A 301 1.74 27.57 -32.34
N SER A 302 1.90 27.83 -33.64
CA SER A 302 2.99 28.68 -34.15
C SER A 302 2.71 30.17 -33.93
N ALA A 303 1.45 30.59 -34.00
CA ALA A 303 0.99 31.97 -33.85
C ALA A 303 0.68 32.31 -32.38
N TRP A 304 0.57 33.60 -32.08
CA TRP A 304 0.08 34.06 -30.78
C TRP A 304 -1.45 34.06 -30.77
N LEU A 305 -2.03 33.54 -29.69
CA LEU A 305 -3.44 33.71 -29.37
C LEU A 305 -3.62 35.02 -28.63
N ILE A 306 -4.69 35.77 -28.91
CA ILE A 306 -4.98 37.07 -28.28
C ILE A 306 -6.20 36.92 -27.39
N GLN A 307 -6.03 37.22 -26.10
CA GLN A 307 -7.14 37.43 -25.18
C GLN A 307 -7.57 38.89 -25.22
N LYS A 308 -8.87 39.12 -25.32
CA LYS A 308 -9.48 40.44 -25.31
C LYS A 308 -10.44 40.55 -24.13
N ASN A 309 -10.63 41.76 -23.61
CA ASN A 309 -11.64 42.05 -22.62
C ASN A 309 -13.05 42.13 -23.24
N SER A 310 -14.06 42.43 -22.42
CA SER A 310 -15.47 42.52 -22.83
C SER A 310 -15.77 43.57 -23.90
N ILE A 311 -14.90 44.57 -24.07
CA ILE A 311 -15.02 45.63 -25.08
C ILE A 311 -14.09 45.43 -26.28
N GLY A 312 -13.43 44.27 -26.38
CA GLY A 312 -12.63 43.88 -27.55
C GLY A 312 -11.19 44.41 -27.56
N ILE A 313 -10.72 45.02 -26.47
CA ILE A 313 -9.34 45.50 -26.34
C ILE A 313 -8.43 44.32 -25.95
N PRO A 314 -7.29 44.11 -26.61
CA PRO A 314 -6.32 43.11 -26.20
C PRO A 314 -5.82 43.33 -24.76
N GLU A 315 -5.82 42.28 -23.97
CA GLU A 315 -5.25 42.29 -22.60
C GLU A 315 -3.90 41.61 -22.59
N LYS A 316 -3.83 40.42 -23.18
CA LYS A 316 -2.61 39.62 -23.27
C LYS A 316 -2.62 38.77 -24.53
N ARG A 317 -1.44 38.33 -24.92
CA ARG A 317 -1.27 37.26 -25.90
C ARG A 317 -0.54 36.09 -25.29
N TYR A 318 -0.85 34.89 -25.74
CA TYR A 318 -0.27 33.68 -25.21
C TYR A 318 -0.05 32.59 -26.26
N LYS A 319 0.78 31.61 -25.91
CA LYS A 319 0.91 30.33 -26.62
C LYS A 319 0.81 29.19 -25.62
N HIS A 320 0.12 28.11 -25.99
CA HIS A 320 0.09 26.92 -25.15
C HIS A 320 1.42 26.18 -25.30
N GLY A 321 2.17 26.11 -24.21
CA GLY A 321 3.44 25.40 -24.15
C GLY A 321 3.34 24.18 -23.24
N ALA A 322 4.25 23.24 -23.48
CA ALA A 322 4.34 22.04 -22.67
C ALA A 322 5.78 21.53 -22.60
N ILE A 323 6.12 20.94 -21.46
CA ILE A 323 7.39 20.27 -21.22
C ILE A 323 7.10 18.82 -20.81
N TRP A 324 7.64 17.86 -21.55
CA TRP A 324 7.55 16.44 -21.23
C TRP A 324 8.84 15.99 -20.54
N VAL A 325 8.73 15.54 -19.29
CA VAL A 325 9.86 15.34 -18.37
C VAL A 325 9.75 14.08 -17.54
N LYS A 326 10.89 13.59 -17.05
CA LYS A 326 10.96 12.63 -15.95
C LYS A 326 11.80 13.21 -14.82
N TYR A 327 11.20 13.35 -13.65
CA TYR A 327 11.96 13.61 -12.43
C TYR A 327 12.37 12.28 -11.77
N PRO A 328 13.61 12.19 -11.25
CA PRO A 328 14.12 10.97 -10.63
C PRO A 328 13.48 10.66 -9.27
N ASN A 329 13.03 11.69 -8.55
CA ASN A 329 12.47 11.58 -7.20
C ASN A 329 10.95 11.30 -7.18
N TRP A 330 10.30 11.19 -8.34
CA TRP A 330 8.88 10.85 -8.41
C TRP A 330 8.67 9.34 -8.34
N ASP A 331 8.02 8.91 -7.27
CA ASP A 331 7.80 7.52 -6.87
C ASP A 331 6.74 6.77 -7.71
N HIS A 332 5.94 7.47 -8.51
CA HIS A 332 4.98 6.84 -9.42
C HIS A 332 5.62 6.24 -10.68
N GLY A 333 6.92 6.46 -10.92
CA GLY A 333 7.63 5.83 -12.04
C GLY A 333 7.34 6.42 -13.43
N TYR A 334 6.21 7.09 -13.62
CA TYR A 334 5.84 7.74 -14.89
C TYR A 334 6.57 9.07 -15.16
N CYS A 335 6.48 9.52 -16.40
CA CYS A 335 6.87 10.86 -16.84
C CYS A 335 5.71 11.82 -16.58
N ASN A 336 5.94 13.13 -16.64
CA ASN A 336 4.86 14.12 -16.58
C ASN A 336 4.92 15.06 -17.76
N ILE A 337 3.75 15.59 -18.11
CA ILE A 337 3.61 16.79 -18.94
C ILE A 337 3.38 17.97 -18.00
N LEU A 338 4.26 18.97 -18.09
CA LEU A 338 4.11 20.27 -17.43
C LEU A 338 3.49 21.22 -18.43
N TRP A 339 2.27 21.68 -18.17
CA TRP A 339 1.54 22.62 -19.01
C TRP A 339 1.91 24.04 -18.61
N ILE A 340 2.51 24.80 -19.53
CA ILE A 340 3.05 26.14 -19.26
C ILE A 340 2.77 27.04 -20.46
N ASN A 341 2.01 28.11 -20.25
CA ASN A 341 1.79 29.09 -21.30
C ASN A 341 2.93 30.11 -21.34
N VAL A 342 3.32 30.54 -22.52
CA VAL A 342 4.11 31.77 -22.66
C VAL A 342 3.12 32.91 -22.78
N VAL A 343 3.27 33.95 -21.98
CA VAL A 343 2.35 35.08 -21.93
C VAL A 343 3.11 36.39 -22.12
N GLN A 344 2.48 37.35 -22.81
CA GLN A 344 2.88 38.75 -22.86
C GLN A 344 1.67 39.63 -22.63
N GLU A 345 1.79 40.56 -21.68
CA GLU A 345 0.77 41.56 -21.41
C GLU A 345 0.77 42.66 -22.49
N TYR A 346 -0.41 43.18 -22.80
CA TYR A 346 -0.56 44.27 -23.74
C TYR A 346 -0.05 45.57 -23.12
N ALA A 347 0.90 46.23 -23.77
CA ALA A 347 1.53 47.45 -23.27
C ALA A 347 0.92 48.74 -23.86
N GLY A 348 -0.14 48.61 -24.67
CA GLY A 348 -0.73 49.73 -25.40
C GLY A 348 -0.06 49.99 -26.75
N GLY A 349 -0.73 50.76 -27.61
CA GLY A 349 -0.18 51.18 -28.92
C GLY A 349 0.20 50.04 -29.87
N GLY A 350 -0.44 48.87 -29.77
CA GLY A 350 -0.09 47.69 -30.57
C GLY A 350 1.16 46.94 -30.09
N THR A 351 1.73 47.32 -28.94
CA THR A 351 2.95 46.74 -28.38
C THR A 351 2.67 45.76 -27.25
N TRP A 352 3.67 44.93 -26.95
CA TRP A 352 3.58 43.84 -25.98
C TRP A 352 4.78 43.88 -25.03
N GLY A 353 4.53 43.58 -23.76
CA GLY A 353 5.56 43.54 -22.73
C GLY A 353 6.52 42.34 -22.85
N ALA A 354 7.35 42.16 -21.82
CA ALA A 354 8.25 41.02 -21.73
C ALA A 354 7.48 39.69 -21.62
N SER A 355 8.04 38.63 -22.22
CA SER A 355 7.48 37.28 -22.12
C SER A 355 7.79 36.67 -20.77
N TYR A 356 6.79 36.02 -20.17
CA TYR A 356 6.97 35.19 -18.98
C TYR A 356 6.23 33.86 -19.14
N GLY A 357 6.64 32.85 -18.35
CA GLY A 357 5.97 31.55 -18.34
C GLY A 357 4.91 31.50 -17.23
N ASN A 358 3.72 31.05 -17.57
CA ASN A 358 2.60 30.86 -16.65
C ASN A 358 2.32 29.36 -16.51
N PHE A 359 2.72 28.76 -15.39
CA PHE A 359 2.45 27.36 -15.09
C PHE A 359 0.94 27.14 -14.93
N ILE A 360 0.41 26.12 -15.58
CA ILE A 360 -1.01 25.76 -15.56
C ILE A 360 -1.22 24.58 -14.63
N ARG A 361 -0.60 23.44 -14.95
CA ARG A 361 -0.71 22.20 -14.17
C ARG A 361 0.35 21.19 -14.57
N ASN A 362 0.48 20.12 -13.79
CA ASN A 362 1.30 18.95 -14.12
C ASN A 362 0.43 17.69 -14.15
N GLU A 363 0.73 16.78 -15.07
CA GLU A 363 -0.04 15.56 -15.22
C GLU A 363 0.89 14.37 -15.47
N PRO A 364 0.67 13.20 -14.82
CA PRO A 364 1.33 11.98 -15.20
C PRO A 364 1.02 11.60 -16.65
N ALA A 365 2.02 11.06 -17.33
CA ALA A 365 1.99 10.68 -18.73
C ALA A 365 2.89 9.47 -18.98
N GLY A 366 2.71 8.84 -20.14
CA GLY A 366 3.63 7.84 -20.64
C GLY A 366 5.06 8.38 -20.72
N CYS A 367 6.04 7.51 -20.56
CA CYS A 367 7.42 7.82 -20.90
C CYS A 367 7.72 7.42 -22.36
N PRO A 368 8.62 8.12 -23.06
CA PRO A 368 9.00 7.72 -24.41
C PRO A 368 9.63 6.32 -24.41
N ALA A 369 9.26 5.48 -25.37
CA ALA A 369 9.84 4.15 -25.51
C ALA A 369 11.35 4.23 -25.84
N GLY A 370 12.18 3.56 -25.03
CA GLY A 370 13.59 3.28 -25.35
C GLY A 370 14.61 4.40 -25.09
N LYS A 371 14.42 5.33 -24.13
CA LYS A 371 15.39 6.40 -23.86
C LYS A 371 15.67 6.76 -22.41
#